data_AF-A0A0R2DJU1-F1
#
_entry.id   AF-A0A0R2DJU1-F1
#
_cell.length_a   1.000
_cell.length_b   1.000
_cell.length_c   1.000
_cell.angle_alpha   90.00
_cell.angle_beta   90.00
_cell.angle_gamma   90.00
#
_symmetry.space_group_name_H-M   'P 1'
#
loop_
_entity.id
_entity.type
_entity.pdbx_description
1 polymer ?
#
loop_
_entity_poly.entity_id
_entity_poly.type
_entity_poly.pdbx_seq_one_letter_code
_entity_poly.pdbx_strand_id
1 'polypeptide(L)'
;MAALHAATLIIPNERLRNIVDRGINTDELAEPNAFAIPGTIAAYTQGADWVHELNTTITANKQTLTKFVAKNIPQIHVITGHATYLVWLDCAEISHDSVKLCQAIRDTTGLFLSDGAEYGGDGGHYLRINVACPPERLQDGLNRLATGINNYQE
;
A
#
# COMPACT_ATOMS: atom_id res chain seq x y z
N MET A 1 6.01 6.66 -10.21
CA MET A 1 6.72 7.91 -9.86
C MET A 1 7.56 7.85 -8.58
N ALA A 2 7.61 6.75 -7.82
CA ALA A 2 8.40 6.70 -6.57
C ALA A 2 9.90 7.01 -6.77
N ALA A 3 10.50 6.55 -7.87
CA ALA A 3 11.90 6.81 -8.21
C ALA A 3 12.16 8.18 -8.88
N LEU A 4 11.16 9.07 -8.97
CA LEU A 4 11.34 10.42 -9.53
C LEU A 4 12.14 11.33 -8.59
N HIS A 5 12.16 10.99 -7.29
CA HIS A 5 12.85 11.76 -6.24
C HIS A 5 12.41 13.23 -6.23
N ALA A 6 11.11 13.47 -6.19
CA ALA A 6 10.53 14.80 -6.05
C ALA A 6 9.55 14.82 -4.88
N ALA A 7 9.74 15.78 -3.97
CA ALA A 7 8.87 16.04 -2.84
C ALA A 7 8.80 17.54 -2.58
N THR A 8 7.71 18.00 -1.95
CA THR A 8 7.50 19.41 -1.61
C THR A 8 7.26 19.54 -0.11
N LEU A 9 8.09 20.34 0.55
CA LEU A 9 7.93 20.69 1.95
C LEU A 9 7.17 22.02 2.06
N ILE A 10 6.01 22.02 2.73
CA ILE A 10 5.21 23.24 2.96
C ILE A 10 5.39 23.66 4.42
N ILE A 11 6.23 24.67 4.67
CA ILE A 11 6.60 25.14 6.01
C ILE A 11 6.29 26.64 6.13
N PRO A 12 5.14 27.03 6.70
CA PRO A 12 4.75 28.45 6.81
C PRO A 12 5.65 29.27 7.72
N ASN A 13 6.22 28.66 8.77
CA ASN A 13 7.13 29.34 9.69
C ASN A 13 8.50 29.54 9.04
N GLU A 14 8.88 30.79 8.81
CA GLU A 14 10.13 31.14 8.11
C GLU A 14 11.38 30.63 8.83
N ARG A 15 11.46 30.79 10.17
CA ARG A 15 12.62 30.33 10.94
C ARG A 15 12.79 28.82 10.80
N LEU A 16 11.71 28.04 10.93
CA LEU A 16 11.75 26.59 10.76
C LEU A 16 12.10 26.21 9.33
N ARG A 17 11.53 26.89 8.34
CA ARG A 17 11.82 26.65 6.92
C ARG A 17 13.30 26.81 6.62
N ASN A 18 13.94 27.87 7.14
CA ASN A 18 15.37 28.10 6.92
C ASN A 18 16.27 27.05 7.61
N ILE A 19 15.84 26.51 8.76
CA ILE A 19 16.54 25.41 9.43
C ILE A 19 16.44 24.13 8.59
N VAL A 20 15.25 23.80 8.12
CA VAL A 20 15.01 22.60 7.30
C VAL A 20 15.73 22.69 5.95
N ASP A 21 15.64 23.84 5.28
CA ASP A 21 16.33 24.09 4.00
C ASP A 21 17.84 23.85 4.13
N ARG A 22 18.47 24.39 5.20
CA ARG A 22 19.89 24.13 5.48
C ARG A 22 20.18 22.64 5.67
N GLY A 23 19.32 21.92 6.39
CA GLY A 23 19.48 20.47 6.59
C GLY A 23 19.44 19.70 5.27
N ILE A 24 18.42 19.95 4.44
CA ILE A 24 18.24 19.30 3.13
C ILE A 24 19.41 19.59 2.18
N ASN A 25 19.96 20.82 2.20
CA ASN A 25 21.15 21.16 1.43
C ASN A 25 22.41 20.44 1.95
N THR A 26 22.53 20.27 3.28
CA THR A 26 23.66 19.54 3.89
C THR A 26 23.65 18.07 3.51
N ASP A 27 22.47 17.47 3.38
CA ASP A 27 22.28 16.07 2.98
C ASP A 27 22.30 15.87 1.45
N GLU A 28 22.58 16.91 0.66
CA GLU A 28 22.61 16.88 -0.81
C GLU A 28 21.29 16.42 -1.47
N LEU A 29 20.16 16.66 -0.79
CA LEU A 29 18.82 16.32 -1.28
C LEU A 29 18.08 17.51 -1.92
N ALA A 30 18.71 18.69 -1.93
CA ALA A 30 18.11 19.94 -2.39
C ALA A 30 18.08 20.07 -3.92
N GLU A 31 18.98 19.39 -4.63
CA GLU A 31 19.13 19.55 -6.08
C GLU A 31 18.24 18.55 -6.83
N PRO A 32 17.27 19.04 -7.65
CA PRO A 32 16.41 18.17 -8.41
C PRO A 32 17.16 17.52 -9.57
N ASN A 33 16.88 16.25 -9.85
CA ASN A 33 17.30 15.64 -11.11
C ASN A 33 16.56 16.24 -12.32
N ALA A 34 17.04 15.93 -13.53
CA ALA A 34 16.53 16.48 -14.79
C ALA A 34 15.01 16.30 -15.02
N PHE A 35 14.38 15.32 -14.38
CA PHE A 35 12.95 15.03 -14.54
C PHE A 35 12.08 15.47 -13.36
N ALA A 36 12.67 15.74 -12.18
CA ALA A 36 11.93 16.02 -10.97
C ALA A 36 11.02 17.25 -11.11
N ILE A 37 11.55 18.35 -11.67
CA ILE A 37 10.78 19.59 -11.89
C ILE A 37 9.70 19.43 -12.97
N PRO A 38 10.02 19.08 -14.24
CA PRO A 38 8.99 18.99 -15.27
C PRO A 38 7.96 17.89 -14.99
N GLY A 39 8.38 16.76 -14.40
CA GLY A 39 7.50 15.66 -14.02
C GLY A 39 6.49 16.06 -12.94
N THR A 40 6.96 16.76 -11.89
CA THR A 40 6.08 17.26 -10.82
C THR A 40 5.09 18.29 -11.34
N ILE A 41 5.55 19.22 -12.18
CA ILE A 41 4.67 20.24 -12.79
C ILE A 41 3.58 19.56 -13.63
N ALA A 42 3.94 18.61 -14.50
CA ALA A 42 2.97 17.89 -15.31
C ALA A 42 1.96 17.12 -14.44
N ALA A 43 2.44 16.40 -13.41
CA ALA A 43 1.57 15.67 -12.49
C ALA A 43 0.55 16.60 -11.78
N TYR A 44 0.98 17.77 -11.30
CA TYR A 44 0.08 18.70 -10.59
C TYR A 44 -0.83 19.52 -11.51
N THR A 45 -0.40 19.82 -12.74
CA THR A 45 -1.18 20.68 -13.65
C THR A 45 -2.06 19.91 -14.63
N GLN A 46 -1.73 18.64 -14.90
CA GLN A 46 -2.37 17.83 -15.94
C GLN A 46 -2.81 16.44 -15.45
N GLY A 47 -2.45 16.03 -14.23
CA GLY A 47 -2.73 14.68 -13.71
C GLY A 47 -4.12 14.48 -13.08
N ALA A 48 -4.98 15.51 -13.06
CA ALA A 48 -6.24 15.50 -12.33
C ALA A 48 -7.22 14.42 -12.82
N ASP A 49 -7.43 14.32 -14.14
CA ASP A 49 -8.34 13.33 -14.71
C ASP A 49 -7.83 11.91 -14.48
N TRP A 50 -6.52 11.71 -14.67
CA TRP A 50 -5.88 10.42 -14.42
C TRP A 50 -6.03 9.95 -12.96
N VAL A 51 -5.83 10.83 -11.98
CA VAL A 51 -5.98 10.43 -10.57
C VAL A 51 -7.45 10.18 -10.20
N HIS A 52 -8.39 10.87 -10.84
CA HIS A 52 -9.81 10.61 -10.66
C HIS A 52 -10.23 9.22 -11.17
N GLU A 53 -9.78 8.85 -12.37
CA GLU A 53 -9.98 7.52 -12.93
C GLU A 53 -9.30 6.45 -12.08
N LEU A 54 -8.04 6.68 -11.67
CA LEU A 54 -7.32 5.77 -10.79
C LEU A 54 -8.07 5.54 -9.47
N ASN A 55 -8.59 6.59 -8.84
CA ASN A 55 -9.35 6.48 -7.60
C ASN A 55 -10.64 5.68 -7.79
N THR A 56 -11.28 5.80 -8.95
CA THR A 56 -12.44 4.98 -9.31
C THR A 56 -12.06 3.50 -9.37
N THR A 57 -10.95 3.16 -10.04
CA THR A 57 -10.43 1.78 -10.11
C THR A 57 -10.03 1.24 -8.72
N ILE A 58 -9.29 2.01 -7.91
CA ILE A 58 -8.90 1.60 -6.55
C ILE A 58 -10.14 1.35 -5.70
N THR A 59 -11.16 2.20 -5.80
CA THR A 59 -12.42 2.05 -5.06
C THR A 59 -13.13 0.77 -5.45
N ALA A 60 -13.26 0.50 -6.75
CA ALA A 60 -13.85 -0.74 -7.25
C ALA A 60 -13.05 -1.97 -6.78
N ASN A 61 -11.73 -1.91 -6.83
CA ASN A 61 -10.84 -2.97 -6.37
C ASN A 61 -11.00 -3.25 -4.86
N LYS A 62 -11.07 -2.22 -4.02
CA LYS A 62 -11.35 -2.37 -2.58
C LYS A 62 -12.69 -3.07 -2.36
N GLN A 63 -13.73 -2.69 -3.09
CA GLN A 63 -15.05 -3.31 -2.98
C GLN A 63 -15.05 -4.78 -3.41
N THR A 64 -14.36 -5.10 -4.50
CA THR A 64 -14.18 -6.48 -4.97
C THR A 64 -13.47 -7.32 -3.92
N LEU A 65 -12.37 -6.81 -3.36
CA LEU A 65 -11.63 -7.46 -2.27
C LEU A 65 -12.53 -7.71 -1.06
N THR A 66 -13.24 -6.69 -0.56
CA THR A 66 -14.12 -6.84 0.61
C THR A 66 -15.20 -7.90 0.38
N LYS A 67 -15.88 -7.86 -0.77
CA LYS A 67 -16.91 -8.84 -1.13
C LYS A 67 -16.33 -10.25 -1.27
N PHE A 68 -15.15 -10.37 -1.85
CA PHE A 68 -14.50 -11.66 -2.06
C PHE A 68 -14.08 -12.28 -0.72
N VAL A 69 -13.42 -11.53 0.14
CA VAL A 69 -12.97 -12.02 1.46
C VAL A 69 -14.16 -12.45 2.30
N ALA A 70 -15.18 -11.59 2.43
CA ALA A 70 -16.39 -11.91 3.20
C ALA A 70 -17.11 -13.19 2.72
N LYS A 71 -17.01 -13.51 1.42
CA LYS A 71 -17.64 -14.70 0.83
C LYS A 71 -16.79 -15.96 0.95
N ASN A 72 -15.48 -15.86 0.75
CA ASN A 72 -14.62 -17.04 0.53
C ASN A 72 -13.67 -17.33 1.69
N ILE A 73 -13.37 -16.34 2.54
CA ILE A 73 -12.43 -16.44 3.66
C ILE A 73 -12.99 -15.66 4.87
N PRO A 74 -14.13 -16.09 5.45
CA PRO A 74 -14.83 -15.32 6.48
C PRO A 74 -14.04 -15.13 7.78
N GLN A 75 -12.95 -15.86 7.98
CA GLN A 75 -12.03 -15.70 9.12
C GLN A 75 -11.10 -14.47 8.98
N ILE A 76 -11.03 -13.87 7.78
CA ILE A 76 -10.29 -12.62 7.55
C ILE A 76 -11.26 -11.46 7.55
N HIS A 77 -10.95 -10.42 8.35
CA HIS A 77 -11.71 -9.18 8.35
C HIS A 77 -10.97 -8.09 7.58
N VAL A 78 -11.64 -7.49 6.59
CA VAL A 78 -11.06 -6.38 5.83
C VAL A 78 -11.25 -5.09 6.62
N ILE A 79 -10.15 -4.46 7.02
CA ILE A 79 -10.20 -3.18 7.72
C ILE A 79 -10.55 -2.07 6.73
N THR A 80 -11.72 -1.45 6.94
CA THR A 80 -12.22 -0.41 6.05
C THR A 80 -11.42 0.87 6.23
N GLY A 81 -10.80 1.35 5.15
CA GLY A 81 -10.04 2.60 5.13
C GLY A 81 -10.48 3.52 3.99
N HIS A 82 -10.73 4.79 4.32
CA HIS A 82 -11.13 5.83 3.37
C HIS A 82 -9.98 6.34 2.47
N ALA A 83 -8.73 6.05 2.85
CA ALA A 83 -7.55 6.54 2.15
C ALA A 83 -6.62 5.40 1.71
N THR A 84 -5.66 5.75 0.85
CA THR A 84 -4.62 4.88 0.28
C THR A 84 -5.13 3.73 -0.60
N TYR A 85 -4.21 3.06 -1.28
CA TYR A 85 -4.46 1.83 -2.03
C TYR A 85 -3.94 0.58 -1.29
N LEU A 86 -3.54 0.72 -0.03
CA LEU A 86 -3.06 -0.36 0.82
C LEU A 86 -4.18 -0.74 1.78
N VAL A 87 -4.57 -2.01 1.77
CA VAL A 87 -5.67 -2.52 2.60
C VAL A 87 -5.10 -3.44 3.66
N TRP A 88 -5.58 -3.27 4.88
CA TRP A 88 -5.22 -4.11 6.03
C TRP A 88 -6.23 -5.25 6.17
N LEU A 89 -5.72 -6.45 6.38
CA LEU A 89 -6.45 -7.69 6.55
C LEU A 89 -6.19 -8.20 7.97
N ASP A 90 -7.19 -8.20 8.82
CA ASP A 90 -7.15 -8.83 10.13
C ASP A 90 -7.20 -10.35 9.95
N CYS A 91 -6.18 -11.03 10.44
CA CYS A 91 -5.99 -12.47 10.35
C CYS A 91 -5.90 -13.10 11.75
N ALA A 92 -6.31 -12.40 12.82
CA ALA A 92 -6.18 -12.87 14.20
C ALA A 92 -6.86 -14.21 14.48
N GLU A 93 -7.93 -14.54 13.74
CA GLU A 93 -8.62 -15.83 13.83
C GLU A 93 -7.83 -17.00 13.21
N ILE A 94 -6.79 -16.70 12.43
CA ILE A 94 -5.98 -17.67 11.69
C ILE A 94 -4.58 -17.77 12.27
N SER A 95 -3.94 -16.63 12.54
CA SER A 95 -2.64 -16.62 13.19
C SER A 95 -2.31 -15.29 13.85
N HIS A 96 -1.47 -15.38 14.88
CA HIS A 96 -0.90 -14.22 15.58
C HIS A 96 0.54 -13.91 15.11
N ASP A 97 1.05 -14.68 14.14
CA ASP A 97 2.38 -14.54 13.55
C ASP A 97 2.24 -14.23 12.05
N SER A 98 2.02 -12.95 11.73
CA SER A 98 1.83 -12.47 10.35
C SER A 98 3.04 -12.76 9.46
N VAL A 99 4.25 -12.85 10.01
CA VAL A 99 5.47 -13.20 9.28
C VAL A 99 5.37 -14.63 8.76
N LYS A 100 5.04 -15.60 9.62
CA LYS A 100 4.85 -17.00 9.21
C LYS A 100 3.69 -17.16 8.24
N LEU A 101 2.56 -16.52 8.52
CA LEU A 101 1.39 -16.58 7.64
C LEU A 101 1.72 -16.05 6.24
N CYS A 102 2.39 -14.90 6.15
CA CYS A 102 2.81 -14.31 4.87
C CYS A 102 3.77 -15.23 4.12
N GLN A 103 4.75 -15.83 4.82
CA GLN A 103 5.71 -16.77 4.23
C GLN A 103 5.01 -18.03 3.70
N ALA A 104 4.08 -18.62 4.47
CA ALA A 104 3.34 -19.81 4.06
C ALA A 104 2.45 -19.56 2.83
N ILE A 105 1.74 -18.42 2.80
CA ILE A 105 0.93 -18.02 1.63
C ILE A 105 1.83 -17.89 0.40
N ARG A 106 2.98 -17.24 0.55
CA ARG A 106 3.95 -17.05 -0.54
C ARG A 106 4.50 -18.37 -1.05
N ASP A 107 4.93 -19.26 -0.16
CA ASP A 107 5.50 -20.55 -0.55
C ASP A 107 4.46 -21.45 -1.23
N THR A 108 3.21 -21.37 -0.80
CA THR A 108 2.12 -22.18 -1.35
C THR A 108 1.60 -21.66 -2.69
N THR A 109 1.51 -20.33 -2.86
CA THR A 109 0.75 -19.72 -3.96
C THR A 109 1.54 -18.71 -4.80
N GLY A 110 2.74 -18.36 -4.36
CA GLY A 110 3.55 -17.28 -4.94
C GLY A 110 3.00 -15.88 -4.70
N LEU A 111 1.90 -15.72 -3.95
CA LEU A 111 1.35 -14.40 -3.62
C LEU A 111 2.25 -13.71 -2.59
N PHE A 112 2.69 -12.49 -2.92
CA PHE A 112 3.41 -11.62 -2.01
C PHE A 112 2.47 -10.63 -1.34
N LEU A 113 2.57 -10.56 -0.02
CA LEU A 113 1.91 -9.59 0.85
C LEU A 113 2.98 -8.93 1.73
N SER A 114 2.62 -7.85 2.42
CA SER A 114 3.45 -7.35 3.53
C SER A 114 2.92 -7.93 4.83
N ASP A 115 3.79 -8.49 5.67
CA ASP A 115 3.43 -8.82 7.04
C ASP A 115 3.22 -7.53 7.86
N GLY A 116 2.28 -7.58 8.80
CA GLY A 116 1.96 -6.42 9.63
C GLY A 116 3.03 -6.16 10.70
N ALA A 117 3.85 -7.14 11.05
CA ALA A 117 4.85 -7.02 12.12
C ALA A 117 5.90 -5.94 11.82
N GLU A 118 6.22 -5.70 10.54
CA GLU A 118 7.05 -4.56 10.09
C GLU A 118 6.57 -3.19 10.59
N TYR A 119 5.27 -3.03 10.87
CA TYR A 119 4.65 -1.76 11.29
C TYR A 119 4.57 -1.61 12.82
N GLY A 120 4.99 -2.62 13.59
CA GLY A 120 4.94 -2.64 15.05
C GLY A 120 3.52 -2.78 15.62
N GLY A 121 3.36 -2.49 16.90
CA GLY A 121 2.07 -2.56 17.60
C GLY A 121 1.49 -3.99 17.61
N ASP A 122 0.22 -4.10 17.21
CA ASP A 122 -0.53 -5.35 17.05
C ASP A 122 -0.39 -5.96 15.64
N GLY A 123 0.59 -5.49 14.85
CA GLY A 123 0.84 -5.91 13.47
C GLY A 123 1.06 -7.43 13.26
N GLY A 124 1.35 -8.19 14.32
CA GLY A 124 1.39 -9.65 14.27
C GLY A 124 0.07 -10.29 13.80
N HIS A 125 -1.07 -9.61 13.96
CA HIS A 125 -2.39 -10.10 13.56
C HIS A 125 -2.77 -9.74 12.13
N TYR A 126 -1.97 -8.94 11.45
CA TYR A 126 -2.40 -8.30 10.21
C TYR A 126 -1.50 -8.63 9.03
N LEU A 127 -2.12 -8.70 7.85
CA LEU A 127 -1.44 -8.64 6.56
C LEU A 127 -1.85 -7.37 5.82
N ARG A 128 -0.97 -6.87 4.94
CA ARG A 128 -1.28 -5.72 4.09
C ARG A 128 -1.19 -6.09 2.61
N ILE A 129 -2.24 -5.77 1.87
CA ILE A 129 -2.37 -6.04 0.44
C ILE A 129 -2.44 -4.73 -0.36
N ASN A 130 -1.76 -4.69 -1.50
CA ASN A 130 -1.80 -3.57 -2.44
C ASN A 130 -2.86 -3.82 -3.52
N VAL A 131 -3.86 -2.95 -3.59
CA VAL A 131 -4.95 -3.04 -4.57
C VAL A 131 -4.79 -2.10 -5.78
N ALA A 132 -3.68 -1.37 -5.89
CA ALA A 132 -3.33 -0.56 -7.06
C ALA A 132 -2.77 -1.44 -8.19
N CYS A 133 -3.62 -2.30 -8.74
CA CYS A 133 -3.31 -3.17 -9.87
C CYS A 133 -4.54 -3.36 -10.78
N PRO A 134 -4.36 -3.88 -12.01
CA PRO A 134 -5.50 -4.22 -12.86
C PRO A 134 -6.46 -5.23 -12.18
N PRO A 135 -7.78 -5.15 -12.45
CA PRO A 135 -8.76 -6.03 -11.83
C PRO A 135 -8.49 -7.53 -12.01
N GLU A 136 -7.93 -7.95 -13.15
CA GLU A 136 -7.61 -9.38 -13.36
C GLU A 136 -6.50 -9.84 -12.42
N ARG A 137 -5.50 -8.98 -12.18
CA ARG A 137 -4.40 -9.27 -11.25
C ARG A 137 -4.88 -9.30 -9.80
N LEU A 138 -5.80 -8.40 -9.44
CA LEU A 138 -6.44 -8.46 -8.13
C LEU A 138 -7.18 -9.79 -7.95
N GLN A 139 -7.97 -10.20 -8.94
CA GLN A 139 -8.75 -11.44 -8.84
C GLN A 139 -7.84 -12.68 -8.72
N ASP A 140 -6.74 -12.75 -9.47
CA ASP A 140 -5.72 -13.79 -9.30
C ASP A 140 -5.15 -13.78 -7.87
N GLY A 141 -4.73 -12.61 -7.37
CA GLY A 141 -4.23 -12.46 -6.01
C GLY A 141 -5.22 -12.88 -4.93
N LEU A 142 -6.51 -12.56 -5.08
CA LEU A 142 -7.56 -12.96 -4.15
C LEU A 142 -7.80 -14.47 -4.14
N ASN A 143 -7.77 -15.12 -5.31
CA ASN A 143 -7.88 -16.57 -5.40
C ASN A 143 -6.68 -17.26 -4.72
N ARG A 144 -5.48 -16.76 -4.95
CA ARG A 144 -4.25 -17.24 -4.28
C ARG A 144 -4.31 -17.02 -2.77
N LEU A 145 -4.81 -15.87 -2.32
CA LEU A 145 -5.02 -15.61 -0.90
C LEU A 145 -5.94 -16.67 -0.29
N ALA A 146 -7.10 -16.94 -0.91
CA ALA A 146 -8.03 -17.97 -0.42
C ALA A 146 -7.38 -19.35 -0.37
N THR A 147 -6.65 -19.75 -1.41
CA THR A 147 -5.91 -21.03 -1.40
C THR A 147 -4.85 -21.06 -0.30
N GLY A 148 -4.08 -19.99 -0.12
CA GLY A 148 -3.04 -19.90 0.91
C GLY A 148 -3.62 -20.02 2.32
N ILE A 149 -4.72 -19.33 2.60
CA ILE A 149 -5.39 -19.39 3.90
C ILE A 149 -6.00 -20.77 4.16
N ASN A 150 -6.70 -21.35 3.19
CA ASN A 150 -7.34 -22.66 3.35
C ASN A 150 -6.34 -23.81 3.53
N ASN A 151 -5.11 -23.63 3.04
CA ASN A 151 -4.03 -24.62 3.16
C ASN A 151 -3.10 -24.35 4.36
N TYR A 152 -3.27 -23.23 5.06
CA TYR A 152 -2.44 -22.90 6.21
C TYR A 152 -2.80 -23.79 7.40
N GLN A 153 -1.79 -24.41 8.00
CA GLN A 153 -1.89 -25.14 9.26
C GLN A 153 -0.89 -24.49 10.22
N GLU A 154 -1.34 -24.05 11.40
CA GLU A 154 -0.47 -23.49 12.44
C GLU A 154 0.52 -24.52 13.01
#